data_AF-A0A9Q4SZA5-F1
#
_entry.id   AF-A0A9Q4SZA5-F1
#
_cell.length_a   1.000
_cell.length_b   1.000
_cell.length_c   1.000
_cell.angle_alpha   90.00
_cell.angle_beta   90.00
_cell.angle_gamma   90.00
#
_symmetry.space_group_name_H-M   'P 1'
#
loop_
_entity.id
_entity.type
_entity.pdbx_description
1 polymer ?
#
loop_
_entity_poly.entity_id
_entity_poly.type
_entity_poly.pdbx_seq_one_letter_code
_entity_poly.pdbx_strand_id
1 'polypeptide(L)'
;MNSKIFFLLVAPCLLNLSLSTTSQAATVTNSYVFIENNVDNEYFITPKTTDPRFSGANKYTRYSKSSQLSLGYMGYTNTSIQANQYVDIWLENSQIDKPFVGNRCMRRYCNDDSGYWPAQYIGKDGAYKIVQTNTNGESAYARGIFSDSAYLYFRQLPVGTIETYSYRACMTKTDYDPSKGGSCQSVGGRMLASHEFNITKSGHITLTSTGALQEIFIDSNGNPTIGLGSQFCRVGIVSNQNGIICQVIDHETTGDIFTNIRLNLKINNTLIPFTPAANTIKIGPDDGSNNWYNYNTTYPANYYFKVNNKNVSIFLSNTFLKRLVSSNVDFKNSQDFFTFSFTNTAVPQSGYYEFTPSNTLILKPRDYGISIIPADFNPHQSKTGKVGNEEPPIEFNYIVTTSGPRQADSITASVEGPQTTLKGQSYCLFSSSDNRLNVPFPAYLSFKNSDGTDAKYRASCDSHEISLKNALWTETPWDRPDEDLGSFYRTNLDLSFPMNDANSFFTLDGIDWLGTVSASGTVTVKAIWTGPDIN
;
A
#
# COMPACT_ATOMS: atom_id res chain seq x y z
N MET A 1 33.39 94.18 -3.97
CA MET A 1 33.72 92.74 -4.13
C MET A 1 32.49 91.96 -3.71
N ASN A 2 31.63 91.63 -4.68
CA ASN A 2 31.41 90.28 -5.25
C ASN A 2 30.78 89.33 -4.21
N SER A 3 29.65 88.65 -4.39
CA SER A 3 28.79 88.37 -5.55
C SER A 3 27.41 87.89 -5.04
N LYS A 4 26.38 88.02 -5.88
CA LYS A 4 25.01 87.50 -5.70
C LYS A 4 24.95 85.96 -5.73
N ILE A 5 23.84 85.39 -5.22
CA ILE A 5 22.96 84.30 -5.76
C ILE A 5 22.18 83.68 -4.57
N PHE A 6 20.89 83.99 -4.35
CA PHE A 6 19.63 83.38 -4.85
C PHE A 6 19.12 82.14 -4.09
N PHE A 7 17.82 82.17 -3.80
CA PHE A 7 16.94 81.36 -2.94
C PHE A 7 16.92 79.83 -3.19
N LEU A 8 16.64 79.05 -2.12
CA LEU A 8 15.62 77.98 -2.15
C LEU A 8 15.18 77.56 -0.73
N LEU A 9 13.88 77.72 -0.45
CA LEU A 9 13.17 77.19 0.72
C LEU A 9 12.84 75.72 0.46
N VAL A 10 13.25 74.82 1.36
CA VAL A 10 12.73 73.44 1.43
C VAL A 10 12.48 73.09 2.90
N ALA A 11 11.22 72.83 3.23
CA ALA A 11 10.77 72.38 4.54
C ALA A 11 11.24 70.94 4.82
N PRO A 12 11.70 70.60 6.03
CA PRO A 12 11.92 69.21 6.39
C PRO A 12 10.59 68.59 6.82
N CYS A 13 10.08 67.70 5.96
CA CYS A 13 8.98 66.79 6.24
C CYS A 13 9.43 65.80 7.32
N LEU A 14 8.70 65.74 8.43
CA LEU A 14 8.86 64.74 9.48
C LEU A 14 8.48 63.36 8.93
N LEU A 15 9.49 62.57 8.54
CA LEU A 15 9.30 61.14 8.29
C LEU A 15 9.11 60.43 9.63
N ASN A 16 7.87 60.04 9.93
CA ASN A 16 7.58 58.97 10.86
C ASN A 16 8.11 57.65 10.25
N LEU A 17 9.35 57.30 10.58
CA LEU A 17 9.79 55.90 10.48
C LEU A 17 9.04 55.10 11.55
N SER A 18 7.91 54.51 11.16
CA SER A 18 7.37 53.35 11.86
C SER A 18 8.42 52.24 11.79
N LEU A 19 9.19 52.08 12.86
CA LEU A 19 10.00 50.89 13.12
C LEU A 19 9.04 49.69 13.19
N SER A 20 8.79 49.05 12.06
CA SER A 20 8.34 47.67 12.05
C SER A 20 9.46 46.85 12.69
N THR A 21 9.25 46.44 13.93
CA THR A 21 10.11 45.45 14.58
C THR A 21 9.97 44.17 13.76
N THR A 22 10.88 43.94 12.82
CA THR A 22 11.08 42.64 12.19
C THR A 22 11.56 41.70 13.29
N SER A 23 10.62 41.02 13.95
CA SER A 23 10.97 39.88 14.78
C SER A 23 11.74 38.91 13.89
N GLN A 24 13.03 38.71 14.17
CA GLN A 24 13.84 37.74 13.44
C GLN A 24 13.13 36.38 13.50
N ALA A 25 12.91 35.76 12.35
CA ALA A 25 12.30 34.44 12.27
C ALA A 25 13.19 33.45 13.04
N ALA A 26 12.64 32.78 14.04
CA ALA A 26 13.42 31.81 14.81
C ALA A 26 13.69 30.59 13.93
N THR A 27 14.98 30.27 13.72
CA THR A 27 15.41 29.07 13.02
C THR A 27 15.27 27.85 13.93
N VAL A 28 14.60 26.82 13.45
CA VAL A 28 14.36 25.55 14.14
C VAL A 28 14.87 24.41 13.27
N THR A 29 15.50 23.40 13.88
CA THR A 29 16.15 22.30 13.16
C THR A 29 15.55 20.96 13.51
N ASN A 30 15.36 20.10 12.52
CA ASN A 30 15.05 18.67 12.73
C ASN A 30 15.69 17.83 11.63
N SER A 31 15.59 16.52 11.79
CA SER A 31 15.97 15.57 10.78
C SER A 31 14.88 14.51 10.62
N TYR A 32 14.71 13.99 9.42
CA TYR A 32 13.68 12.98 9.14
C TYR A 32 14.22 11.83 8.30
N VAL A 33 13.57 10.68 8.45
CA VAL A 33 13.64 9.58 7.50
C VAL A 33 12.39 9.60 6.65
N PHE A 34 12.55 9.41 5.35
CA PHE A 34 11.45 9.21 4.42
C PHE A 34 11.25 7.71 4.21
N ILE A 35 10.01 7.24 4.30
CA ILE A 35 9.64 5.84 4.01
C ILE A 35 8.58 5.86 2.92
N GLU A 36 8.76 5.04 1.88
CA GLU A 36 7.78 4.87 0.82
C GLU A 36 7.53 3.40 0.49
N ASN A 37 6.36 3.12 -0.08
CA ASN A 37 6.03 1.85 -0.71
C ASN A 37 5.69 2.09 -2.19
N ASN A 38 6.37 1.36 -3.09
CA ASN A 38 6.16 1.45 -4.53
C ASN A 38 4.83 0.83 -5.01
N VAL A 39 4.04 0.22 -4.12
CA VAL A 39 2.77 -0.44 -4.46
C VAL A 39 1.58 0.51 -4.36
N ASP A 40 1.47 1.30 -3.27
CA ASP A 40 0.19 1.95 -2.89
C ASP A 40 0.23 3.50 -2.89
N ASN A 41 1.33 4.11 -3.37
CA ASN A 41 1.60 5.55 -3.27
C ASN A 41 1.43 6.08 -1.84
N GLU A 42 1.94 5.32 -0.87
CA GLU A 42 1.90 5.67 0.54
C GLU A 42 3.29 6.11 1.01
N TYR A 43 3.30 7.21 1.75
CA TYR A 43 4.50 7.92 2.15
C TYR A 43 4.45 8.24 3.63
N PHE A 44 5.60 8.17 4.27
CA PHE A 44 5.73 8.48 5.68
C PHE A 44 6.99 9.29 5.96
N ILE A 45 6.80 10.41 6.64
CA ILE A 45 7.88 11.27 7.13
C ILE A 45 8.00 11.03 8.63
N THR A 46 9.16 10.60 9.09
CA THR A 46 9.36 10.22 10.49
C THR A 46 10.58 10.94 11.08
N PRO A 47 10.38 11.83 12.08
CA PRO A 47 11.44 12.71 12.54
C PRO A 47 12.31 12.10 13.66
N LYS A 48 13.47 12.71 13.90
CA LYS A 48 14.33 12.38 15.03
C LYS A 48 13.75 12.91 16.35
N THR A 49 13.28 14.14 16.36
CA THR A 49 12.70 14.81 17.53
C THR A 49 11.28 15.28 17.27
N THR A 50 10.54 15.54 18.34
CA THR A 50 9.15 16.00 18.28
C THR A 50 9.03 17.38 17.62
N ASP A 51 9.89 18.32 18.02
CA ASP A 51 9.88 19.69 17.53
C ASP A 51 11.17 20.01 16.74
N PRO A 52 11.10 20.91 15.75
CA PRO A 52 9.88 21.41 15.13
C PRO A 52 9.07 20.28 14.49
N ARG A 53 7.73 20.46 14.40
CA ARG A 53 6.84 19.41 13.89
C ARG A 53 7.12 19.25 12.40
N PHE A 54 7.44 18.03 12.01
CA PHE A 54 7.66 17.62 10.63
C PHE A 54 7.50 16.09 10.55
N SER A 55 6.26 15.61 10.44
CA SER A 55 5.98 14.17 10.60
C SER A 55 4.62 13.75 10.06
N GLY A 56 4.50 12.48 9.72
CA GLY A 56 3.24 11.79 9.50
C GLY A 56 3.12 11.17 8.12
N ALA A 57 2.12 10.28 7.99
CA ALA A 57 1.80 9.59 6.75
C ALA A 57 0.76 10.35 5.93
N ASN A 58 0.77 10.16 4.61
CA ASN A 58 -0.23 10.76 3.71
C ASN A 58 -1.60 10.09 3.83
N LYS A 59 -1.65 8.87 4.39
CA LYS A 59 -2.89 8.13 4.65
C LYS A 59 -3.01 7.69 6.11
N TYR A 60 -4.24 7.43 6.53
CA TYR A 60 -4.51 6.81 7.83
C TYR A 60 -4.28 5.31 7.76
N THR A 61 -3.60 4.81 8.78
CA THR A 61 -3.37 3.39 9.05
C THR A 61 -4.65 2.63 9.38
N ARG A 62 -4.64 1.31 9.13
CA ARG A 62 -5.78 0.41 9.33
C ARG A 62 -5.90 -0.01 10.80
N TYR A 63 -4.80 -0.43 11.40
CA TYR A 63 -4.78 -1.01 12.76
C TYR A 63 -4.52 0.02 13.86
N SER A 64 -4.01 1.20 13.50
CA SER A 64 -3.72 2.27 14.46
C SER A 64 -4.74 3.41 14.44
N LYS A 65 -5.96 3.18 13.92
CA LYS A 65 -7.05 4.18 13.80
C LYS A 65 -7.39 4.93 15.09
N SER A 66 -7.21 4.30 16.26
CA SER A 66 -7.45 4.93 17.57
C SER A 66 -6.29 5.78 18.08
N SER A 67 -5.09 5.55 17.56
CA SER A 67 -3.85 6.14 18.07
C SER A 67 -3.25 7.16 17.10
N GLN A 68 -3.41 6.94 15.80
CA GLN A 68 -3.07 7.93 14.78
C GLN A 68 -4.15 9.00 14.73
N LEU A 69 -3.81 10.16 15.28
CA LEU A 69 -4.70 11.31 15.37
C LEU A 69 -4.45 12.34 14.26
N SER A 70 -3.43 12.16 13.43
CA SER A 70 -3.04 13.15 12.42
C SER A 70 -2.37 12.51 11.21
N LEU A 71 -2.67 13.08 10.04
CA LEU A 71 -1.86 12.92 8.82
C LEU A 71 -0.54 13.70 8.94
N GLY A 72 0.28 13.65 7.89
CA GLY A 72 1.47 14.44 7.69
C GLY A 72 1.28 15.94 7.88
N TYR A 73 2.12 16.56 8.71
CA TYR A 73 2.12 18.01 8.88
C TYR A 73 3.48 18.56 9.27
N MET A 74 3.63 19.86 9.07
CA MET A 74 4.67 20.67 9.70
C MET A 74 4.10 21.85 10.47
N GLY A 75 4.89 22.39 11.40
CA GLY A 75 4.55 23.60 12.12
C GLY A 75 5.21 23.66 13.49
N TYR A 76 4.75 24.61 14.32
CA TYR A 76 5.35 24.87 15.62
C TYR A 76 4.29 25.12 16.70
N THR A 77 4.63 24.78 17.95
CA THR A 77 3.73 24.83 19.11
C THR A 77 3.45 26.24 19.63
N ASN A 78 4.19 27.27 19.20
CA ASN A 78 4.03 28.64 19.71
C ASN A 78 3.17 29.53 18.80
N THR A 79 2.18 28.94 18.14
CA THR A 79 1.16 29.67 17.37
C THR A 79 -0.15 29.69 18.14
N SER A 80 -0.94 30.77 18.03
CA SER A 80 -2.19 30.90 18.81
C SER A 80 -3.32 31.40 17.92
N ILE A 81 -3.90 30.46 17.19
CA ILE A 81 -5.11 30.68 16.42
C ILE A 81 -6.31 30.75 17.36
N GLN A 82 -7.22 31.68 17.07
CA GLN A 82 -8.48 31.84 17.78
C GLN A 82 -9.62 31.23 16.96
N ALA A 83 -10.69 30.81 17.64
CA ALA A 83 -11.92 30.40 16.99
C ALA A 83 -12.55 31.56 16.18
N ASN A 84 -13.29 31.19 15.13
CA ASN A 84 -13.97 32.08 14.18
C ASN A 84 -13.00 33.03 13.44
N GLN A 85 -11.91 32.47 12.91
CA GLN A 85 -10.92 33.19 12.11
C GLN A 85 -10.74 32.51 10.75
N TYR A 86 -10.34 33.30 9.76
CA TYR A 86 -9.73 32.83 8.52
C TYR A 86 -8.22 32.76 8.73
N VAL A 87 -7.62 31.63 8.36
CA VAL A 87 -6.19 31.37 8.54
C VAL A 87 -5.53 31.09 7.20
N ASP A 88 -4.37 31.69 6.99
CA ASP A 88 -3.46 31.34 5.91
C ASP A 88 -2.21 30.66 6.49
N ILE A 89 -1.74 29.61 5.83
CA ILE A 89 -0.50 28.90 6.15
C ILE A 89 0.26 28.67 4.84
N TRP A 90 1.50 29.16 4.75
CA TRP A 90 2.28 29.06 3.51
C TRP A 90 3.78 28.96 3.77
N LEU A 91 4.51 28.59 2.73
CA LEU A 91 5.96 28.66 2.65
C LEU A 91 6.34 29.85 1.78
N GLU A 92 7.05 30.82 2.34
CA GLU A 92 7.55 31.97 1.59
C GLU A 92 8.63 31.49 0.60
N ASN A 93 8.48 31.84 -0.68
CA ASN A 93 9.32 31.35 -1.79
C ASN A 93 9.35 29.81 -1.92
N SER A 94 8.18 29.17 -1.74
CA SER A 94 8.04 27.71 -1.77
C SER A 94 8.67 27.07 -3.02
N GLN A 95 9.50 26.07 -2.81
CA GLN A 95 9.98 25.17 -3.87
C GLN A 95 8.99 24.04 -4.17
N ILE A 96 7.94 23.92 -3.34
CA ILE A 96 6.91 22.90 -3.42
C ILE A 96 5.65 23.57 -3.98
N ASP A 97 5.14 23.12 -5.12
CA ASP A 97 3.83 23.56 -5.60
C ASP A 97 2.75 23.00 -4.67
N LYS A 98 1.93 23.89 -4.10
CA LYS A 98 0.79 23.57 -3.23
C LYS A 98 1.22 22.71 -2.03
N PRO A 99 2.09 23.20 -1.13
CA PRO A 99 2.69 22.38 -0.06
C PRO A 99 1.68 21.89 0.99
N PHE A 100 0.56 22.59 1.14
CA PHE A 100 -0.43 22.33 2.19
C PHE A 100 -1.86 22.27 1.66
N VAL A 101 -2.68 21.45 2.32
CA VAL A 101 -4.13 21.33 2.04
C VAL A 101 -5.01 22.00 3.10
N GLY A 102 -4.44 22.36 4.25
CA GLY A 102 -5.19 22.93 5.37
C GLY A 102 -4.40 22.99 6.66
N ASN A 103 -5.10 23.29 7.77
CA ASN A 103 -4.54 23.34 9.12
C ASN A 103 -4.84 22.05 9.87
N ARG A 104 -3.87 21.47 10.55
CA ARG A 104 -4.03 20.26 11.34
C ARG A 104 -5.15 20.40 12.37
N CYS A 105 -5.89 19.33 12.53
CA CYS A 105 -6.79 19.12 13.64
C CYS A 105 -6.79 17.63 13.98
N MET A 106 -6.77 17.25 15.26
CA MET A 106 -6.81 15.84 15.59
C MET A 106 -8.08 15.19 15.06
N ARG A 107 -7.91 14.04 14.42
CA ARG A 107 -9.02 13.18 14.02
C ARG A 107 -10.01 13.01 15.19
N ARG A 108 -11.32 13.02 14.88
CA ARG A 108 -12.46 13.00 15.83
C ARG A 108 -12.74 14.30 16.59
N TYR A 109 -11.87 15.31 16.47
CA TYR A 109 -12.11 16.64 17.05
C TYR A 109 -12.47 17.69 16.00
N CYS A 110 -12.27 17.37 14.72
CA CYS A 110 -12.65 18.22 13.60
C CYS A 110 -14.14 18.03 13.29
N ASN A 111 -14.68 18.84 12.39
CA ASN A 111 -16.07 18.69 11.95
C ASN A 111 -16.36 17.32 11.31
N ASP A 112 -15.32 16.66 10.79
CA ASP A 112 -15.36 15.33 10.22
C ASP A 112 -14.15 14.49 10.69
N ASP A 113 -14.04 13.29 10.11
CA ASP A 113 -12.99 12.32 10.44
C ASP A 113 -11.73 12.49 9.56
N SER A 114 -11.59 13.62 8.83
CA SER A 114 -10.44 13.91 7.95
C SER A 114 -9.16 14.22 8.73
N GLY A 115 -9.29 14.79 9.93
CA GLY A 115 -8.17 15.22 10.78
C GLY A 115 -7.45 16.48 10.26
N TYR A 116 -8.17 17.39 9.61
CA TYR A 116 -7.72 18.75 9.37
C TYR A 116 -8.87 19.70 9.03
N TRP A 117 -8.60 21.00 9.09
CA TRP A 117 -9.44 22.06 8.58
C TRP A 117 -9.02 22.38 7.14
N PRO A 118 -9.85 22.11 6.13
CA PRO A 118 -9.47 22.32 4.74
C PRO A 118 -9.37 23.81 4.39
N ALA A 119 -8.45 24.13 3.49
CA ALA A 119 -8.37 25.44 2.87
C ALA A 119 -9.50 25.64 1.85
N GLN A 120 -10.02 26.86 1.74
CA GLN A 120 -10.92 27.21 0.62
C GLN A 120 -10.15 27.42 -0.68
N TYR A 121 -8.85 27.70 -0.61
CA TYR A 121 -8.00 27.87 -1.76
C TYR A 121 -6.60 27.30 -1.51
N ILE A 122 -6.15 26.44 -2.41
CA ILE A 122 -4.79 25.89 -2.39
C ILE A 122 -3.98 26.64 -3.44
N GLY A 123 -3.14 27.56 -2.97
CA GLY A 123 -2.25 28.35 -3.81
C GLY A 123 -0.91 27.66 -4.01
N LYS A 124 -0.11 28.19 -4.95
CA LYS A 124 1.24 27.68 -5.25
C LYS A 124 2.10 27.51 -3.99
N ASP A 125 2.01 28.44 -3.06
CA ASP A 125 2.90 28.48 -1.90
C ASP A 125 2.25 28.01 -0.60
N GLY A 126 0.94 27.71 -0.58
CA GLY A 126 0.27 27.36 0.67
C GLY A 126 -1.24 27.16 0.60
N ALA A 127 -1.81 27.02 1.79
CA ALA A 127 -3.22 26.81 2.07
C ALA A 127 -3.83 28.12 2.59
N TYR A 128 -4.84 28.63 1.90
CA TYR A 128 -5.43 29.94 2.16
C TYR A 128 -6.89 29.86 2.54
N LYS A 129 -7.30 30.78 3.40
CA LYS A 129 -8.67 30.94 3.90
C LYS A 129 -9.20 29.64 4.50
N ILE A 130 -8.44 29.09 5.45
CA ILE A 130 -8.86 27.96 6.28
C ILE A 130 -9.86 28.51 7.30
N VAL A 131 -11.10 28.04 7.26
CA VAL A 131 -12.16 28.53 8.16
C VAL A 131 -12.11 27.78 9.47
N GLN A 132 -11.59 28.44 10.50
CA GLN A 132 -11.37 27.81 11.79
C GLN A 132 -12.48 28.19 12.78
N THR A 133 -13.56 27.41 12.80
CA THR A 133 -14.75 27.70 13.63
C THR A 133 -14.52 27.42 15.11
N ASN A 134 -13.63 26.47 15.45
CA ASN A 134 -13.17 26.20 16.81
C ASN A 134 -11.68 25.79 16.81
N THR A 135 -11.11 25.56 17.99
CA THR A 135 -9.68 25.24 18.18
C THR A 135 -9.44 23.87 18.84
N ASN A 136 -10.41 22.96 18.74
CA ASN A 136 -10.30 21.63 19.34
C ASN A 136 -9.24 20.78 18.65
N GLY A 137 -8.80 19.70 19.31
CA GLY A 137 -7.86 18.73 18.72
C GLY A 137 -6.51 19.34 18.35
N GLU A 138 -5.96 20.22 19.19
CA GLU A 138 -4.72 20.97 18.93
C GLU A 138 -4.73 21.84 17.65
N SER A 139 -5.91 22.20 17.15
CA SER A 139 -5.99 23.07 15.97
C SER A 139 -5.70 24.55 16.28
N ALA A 140 -5.57 24.93 17.56
CA ALA A 140 -5.07 26.25 17.98
C ALA A 140 -3.67 26.59 17.43
N TYR A 141 -2.93 25.62 16.90
CA TYR A 141 -1.62 25.80 16.31
C TYR A 141 -1.71 25.84 14.78
N ALA A 142 -1.00 26.78 14.15
CA ALA A 142 -0.85 26.82 12.70
C ALA A 142 0.12 25.73 12.26
N ARG A 143 -0.43 24.59 11.82
CA ARG A 143 0.28 23.40 11.41
C ARG A 143 -0.23 22.93 10.04
N GLY A 144 0.46 23.30 8.98
CA GLY A 144 0.11 22.95 7.61
C GLY A 144 0.15 21.43 7.41
N ILE A 145 -0.97 20.86 6.95
CA ILE A 145 -1.07 19.45 6.57
C ILE A 145 -0.49 19.31 5.18
N PHE A 146 0.46 18.40 5.01
CA PHE A 146 1.14 18.17 3.74
C PHE A 146 0.16 17.71 2.66
N SER A 147 0.38 18.22 1.45
CA SER A 147 -0.24 17.72 0.23
C SER A 147 0.53 16.54 -0.36
N ASP A 148 -0.05 15.86 -1.36
CA ASP A 148 0.65 14.83 -2.12
C ASP A 148 1.90 15.38 -2.83
N SER A 149 1.85 16.61 -3.35
CA SER A 149 2.99 17.25 -3.99
C SER A 149 4.15 17.49 -3.02
N ALA A 150 3.86 17.79 -1.75
CA ALA A 150 4.89 17.89 -0.72
C ALA A 150 5.60 16.54 -0.50
N TYR A 151 4.85 15.44 -0.39
CA TYR A 151 5.44 14.10 -0.28
C TYR A 151 6.30 13.73 -1.50
N LEU A 152 5.80 14.00 -2.71
CA LEU A 152 6.55 13.74 -3.94
C LEU A 152 7.85 14.55 -4.01
N TYR A 153 7.82 15.80 -3.56
CA TYR A 153 9.02 16.63 -3.44
C TYR A 153 10.02 16.03 -2.43
N PHE A 154 9.59 15.74 -1.20
CA PHE A 154 10.47 15.17 -0.17
C PHE A 154 11.03 13.80 -0.55
N ARG A 155 10.29 13.01 -1.33
CA ARG A 155 10.75 11.76 -1.90
C ARG A 155 11.98 11.95 -2.79
N GLN A 156 11.94 12.95 -3.68
CA GLN A 156 12.99 13.20 -4.68
C GLN A 156 14.27 13.79 -4.09
N LEU A 157 14.21 14.40 -2.90
CA LEU A 157 15.40 14.95 -2.24
C LEU A 157 16.44 13.85 -1.96
N PRO A 158 17.71 14.06 -2.30
CA PRO A 158 18.79 13.15 -1.88
C PRO A 158 18.91 13.06 -0.36
N VAL A 159 19.38 11.92 0.14
CA VAL A 159 19.80 11.79 1.54
C VAL A 159 21.01 12.70 1.79
N GLY A 160 20.99 13.40 2.92
CA GLY A 160 21.99 14.40 3.31
C GLY A 160 21.59 15.83 2.95
N THR A 161 20.57 16.04 2.12
CA THR A 161 20.08 17.37 1.79
C THR A 161 19.53 18.08 3.03
N ILE A 162 19.86 19.36 3.16
CA ILE A 162 19.33 20.29 4.17
C ILE A 162 18.53 21.33 3.43
N GLU A 163 17.22 21.36 3.66
CA GLU A 163 16.32 22.38 3.11
C GLU A 163 15.92 23.38 4.19
N THR A 164 15.73 24.63 3.78
CA THR A 164 15.21 25.70 4.64
C THR A 164 13.82 26.09 4.16
N TYR A 165 12.80 25.88 4.99
CA TYR A 165 11.43 26.27 4.69
C TYR A 165 11.02 27.49 5.51
N SER A 166 10.79 28.62 4.83
CA SER A 166 10.31 29.86 5.43
C SER A 166 8.82 29.77 5.74
N TYR A 167 8.47 29.18 6.88
CA TYR A 167 7.11 28.91 7.28
C TYR A 167 6.44 30.15 7.86
N ARG A 168 5.25 30.45 7.35
CA ARG A 168 4.46 31.62 7.73
C ARG A 168 3.01 31.22 8.00
N ALA A 169 2.39 31.93 8.93
CA ALA A 169 0.96 31.82 9.16
C ALA A 169 0.37 33.17 9.59
N CYS A 170 -0.87 33.41 9.19
CA CYS A 170 -1.62 34.64 9.49
C CYS A 170 -3.07 34.29 9.84
N MET A 171 -3.71 35.07 10.72
CA MET A 171 -5.16 34.98 10.95
C MET A 171 -5.87 36.33 10.89
N THR A 172 -7.13 36.32 10.47
CA THR A 172 -7.99 37.51 10.42
C THR A 172 -9.47 37.16 10.56
N LYS A 173 -10.28 38.11 11.03
CA LYS A 173 -11.75 38.04 10.98
C LYS A 173 -12.32 38.66 9.71
N THR A 174 -11.53 39.47 9.01
CA THR A 174 -11.93 40.15 7.79
C THR A 174 -11.97 39.13 6.67
N ASP A 175 -13.11 39.02 5.99
CA ASP A 175 -13.26 38.15 4.84
C ASP A 175 -12.41 38.64 3.65
N TYR A 176 -11.92 37.70 2.82
CA TYR A 176 -11.13 37.98 1.63
C TYR A 176 -11.31 36.87 0.58
N ASP A 177 -10.93 37.15 -0.68
CA ASP A 177 -11.03 36.20 -1.78
C ASP A 177 -9.63 35.83 -2.31
N PRO A 178 -9.10 34.65 -1.94
CA PRO A 178 -7.78 34.21 -2.39
C PRO A 178 -7.71 33.90 -3.89
N SER A 179 -8.83 33.62 -4.55
CA SER A 179 -8.84 33.44 -6.02
C SER A 179 -8.56 34.74 -6.79
N LYS A 180 -8.74 35.89 -6.13
CA LYS A 180 -8.49 37.24 -6.68
C LYS A 180 -7.22 37.88 -6.13
N GLY A 181 -6.35 37.09 -5.49
CA GLY A 181 -5.11 37.58 -4.88
C GLY A 181 -5.28 38.20 -3.49
N GLY A 182 -6.46 38.08 -2.87
CA GLY A 182 -6.65 38.45 -1.48
C GLY A 182 -5.98 37.46 -0.53
N SER A 183 -5.39 37.95 0.55
CA SER A 183 -4.81 37.12 1.62
C SER A 183 -5.11 37.74 2.98
N CYS A 184 -4.91 36.95 4.04
CA CYS A 184 -4.94 37.42 5.41
C CYS A 184 -4.01 38.64 5.61
N GLN A 185 -2.83 38.63 5.00
CA GLN A 185 -1.91 39.76 5.06
C GLN A 185 -2.45 41.00 4.33
N SER A 186 -3.05 40.82 3.16
CA SER A 186 -3.58 41.92 2.35
C SER A 186 -4.70 42.71 3.05
N VAL A 187 -5.43 42.07 3.96
CA VAL A 187 -6.51 42.69 4.75
C VAL A 187 -6.05 43.12 6.15
N GLY A 188 -4.74 43.18 6.41
CA GLY A 188 -4.17 43.61 7.68
C GLY A 188 -4.30 42.59 8.82
N GLY A 189 -4.38 41.31 8.48
CA GLY A 189 -4.44 40.21 9.45
C GLY A 189 -3.19 40.10 10.33
N ARG A 190 -3.34 39.38 11.45
CA ARG A 190 -2.28 39.20 12.44
C ARG A 190 -1.37 38.03 12.04
N MET A 191 -0.08 38.30 11.87
CA MET A 191 0.94 37.26 11.72
C MET A 191 1.04 36.40 13.00
N LEU A 192 1.07 35.08 12.82
CA LEU A 192 1.11 34.08 13.89
C LEU A 192 2.44 33.35 13.96
N ALA A 193 3.01 33.01 12.81
CA ALA A 193 4.27 32.29 12.71
C ALA A 193 5.22 33.00 11.74
N SER A 194 6.48 33.11 12.16
CA SER A 194 7.60 33.47 11.31
C SER A 194 8.79 32.62 11.75
N HIS A 195 8.94 31.46 11.12
CA HIS A 195 9.94 30.45 11.48
C HIS A 195 10.67 29.98 10.23
N GLU A 196 11.96 29.71 10.40
CA GLU A 196 12.78 29.06 9.38
C GLU A 196 13.01 27.62 9.79
N PHE A 197 12.50 26.66 9.01
CA PHE A 197 12.63 25.24 9.30
C PHE A 197 13.81 24.68 8.53
N ASN A 198 14.92 24.41 9.23
CA ASN A 198 16.09 23.75 8.68
C ASN A 198 15.94 22.24 8.86
N ILE A 199 15.51 21.55 7.81
CA ILE A 199 15.16 20.13 7.86
C ILE A 199 16.16 19.31 7.05
N THR A 200 16.80 18.35 7.70
CA THR A 200 17.73 17.42 7.05
C THR A 200 17.04 16.11 6.72
N LYS A 201 17.16 15.64 5.47
CA LYS A 201 16.79 14.27 5.10
C LYS A 201 17.91 13.31 5.50
N SER A 202 17.78 12.64 6.64
CA SER A 202 18.84 11.77 7.17
C SER A 202 18.84 10.36 6.59
N GLY A 203 17.69 9.87 6.16
CA GLY A 203 17.57 8.53 5.60
C GLY A 203 16.36 8.37 4.69
N HIS A 204 16.40 7.31 3.89
CA HIS A 204 15.33 6.93 2.98
C HIS A 204 15.21 5.41 2.97
N ILE A 205 13.99 4.91 3.20
CA ILE A 205 13.63 3.50 3.05
C ILE A 205 12.63 3.39 1.91
N THR A 206 13.02 2.76 0.83
CA THR A 206 12.13 2.39 -0.28
C THR A 206 11.74 0.94 -0.09
N LEU A 207 10.46 0.68 0.17
CA LEU A 207 9.90 -0.65 0.29
C LEU A 207 9.45 -1.11 -1.11
N THR A 208 10.00 -2.23 -1.56
CA THR A 208 9.70 -2.83 -2.85
C THR A 208 8.87 -4.10 -2.66
N SER A 209 7.89 -4.23 -3.56
CA SER A 209 7.21 -5.49 -3.76
C SER A 209 8.18 -6.49 -4.37
N THR A 210 8.33 -7.69 -3.79
CA THR A 210 8.99 -8.77 -4.56
C THR A 210 8.04 -9.30 -5.65
N GLY A 211 6.73 -9.05 -5.51
CA GLY A 211 5.69 -9.50 -6.42
C GLY A 211 5.59 -11.03 -6.50
N ALA A 212 6.30 -11.75 -5.64
CA ALA A 212 6.47 -13.18 -5.76
C ALA A 212 5.32 -13.93 -5.10
N LEU A 213 4.86 -14.97 -5.79
CA LEU A 213 3.97 -15.99 -5.25
C LEU A 213 4.80 -17.03 -4.50
N GLN A 214 4.48 -17.26 -3.23
CA GLN A 214 5.08 -18.29 -2.39
C GLN A 214 4.02 -19.32 -2.01
N GLU A 215 3.98 -20.44 -2.69
CA GLU A 215 3.11 -21.56 -2.35
C GLU A 215 3.75 -22.42 -1.26
N ILE A 216 3.00 -22.72 -0.19
CA ILE A 216 3.44 -23.55 0.92
C ILE A 216 2.31 -24.51 1.29
N PHE A 217 2.60 -25.81 1.23
CA PHE A 217 1.74 -26.86 1.74
C PHE A 217 2.08 -27.17 3.19
N ILE A 218 1.08 -27.38 4.03
CA ILE A 218 1.22 -27.60 5.47
C ILE A 218 0.51 -28.89 5.84
N ASP A 219 1.24 -29.84 6.41
CA ASP A 219 0.63 -31.09 6.91
C ASP A 219 -0.14 -30.89 8.23
N SER A 220 -0.86 -31.92 8.67
CA SER A 220 -1.58 -31.92 9.95
C SER A 220 -0.69 -31.73 11.19
N ASN A 221 0.63 -31.90 11.07
CA ASN A 221 1.62 -31.64 12.11
C ASN A 221 2.24 -30.23 12.03
N GLY A 222 1.88 -29.44 11.02
CA GLY A 222 2.41 -28.11 10.78
C GLY A 222 3.75 -28.08 10.05
N ASN A 223 4.21 -29.19 9.49
CA ASN A 223 5.43 -29.22 8.68
C ASN A 223 5.16 -28.55 7.33
N PRO A 224 5.94 -27.53 6.94
CA PRO A 224 5.80 -26.87 5.65
C PRO A 224 6.58 -27.61 4.54
N THR A 225 5.95 -27.75 3.38
CA THR A 225 6.57 -28.15 2.11
C THR A 225 6.43 -27.00 1.12
N ILE A 226 7.52 -26.67 0.42
CA ILE A 226 7.56 -25.53 -0.50
C ILE A 226 6.96 -25.95 -1.84
N GLY A 227 5.97 -25.21 -2.30
CA GLY A 227 5.33 -25.39 -3.60
C GLY A 227 6.11 -24.80 -4.77
N LEU A 228 5.53 -24.83 -5.97
CA LEU A 228 6.20 -24.38 -7.18
C LEU A 228 6.36 -22.85 -7.21
N GLY A 229 7.44 -22.37 -7.84
CA GLY A 229 7.69 -20.93 -8.02
C GLY A 229 8.17 -20.18 -6.77
N SER A 230 8.18 -20.84 -5.61
CA SER A 230 8.63 -20.26 -4.34
C SER A 230 10.15 -20.08 -4.29
N GLN A 231 10.62 -18.84 -4.34
CA GLN A 231 12.04 -18.46 -4.30
C GLN A 231 12.46 -17.76 -3.00
N PHE A 232 11.49 -17.22 -2.25
CA PHE A 232 11.73 -16.34 -1.11
C PHE A 232 11.43 -17.00 0.23
N CYS A 233 10.94 -18.24 0.21
CA CYS A 233 10.71 -19.05 1.40
C CYS A 233 11.67 -20.23 1.47
N ARG A 234 12.07 -20.61 2.69
CA ARG A 234 12.85 -21.82 2.98
C ARG A 234 12.43 -22.43 4.31
N VAL A 235 12.47 -23.76 4.40
CA VAL A 235 12.35 -24.45 5.70
C VAL A 235 13.61 -24.18 6.51
N GLY A 236 13.46 -23.91 7.81
CA GLY A 236 14.58 -23.57 8.66
C GLY A 236 14.27 -23.61 10.15
N ILE A 237 15.31 -23.39 10.96
CA ILE A 237 15.22 -23.40 12.41
C ILE A 237 15.51 -22.00 12.92
N VAL A 238 14.58 -21.45 13.71
CA VAL A 238 14.76 -20.16 14.39
C VAL A 238 14.50 -20.35 15.88
N SER A 239 15.49 -20.01 16.71
CA SER A 239 15.42 -20.14 18.18
C SER A 239 14.93 -21.53 18.62
N ASN A 240 15.51 -22.59 18.06
CA ASN A 240 15.18 -24.01 18.31
C ASN A 240 13.74 -24.42 17.93
N GLN A 241 13.06 -23.66 17.08
CA GLN A 241 11.78 -24.05 16.50
C GLN A 241 11.95 -24.31 15.01
N ASN A 242 11.42 -25.45 14.53
CA ASN A 242 11.25 -25.71 13.11
C ASN A 242 10.12 -24.84 12.54
N GLY A 243 10.25 -24.45 11.29
CA GLY A 243 9.27 -23.63 10.61
C GLY A 243 9.70 -23.26 9.20
N ILE A 244 9.02 -22.27 8.65
CA ILE A 244 9.34 -21.66 7.37
C ILE A 244 9.77 -20.21 7.58
N ILE A 245 10.83 -19.82 6.89
CA ILE A 245 11.37 -18.46 6.83
C ILE A 245 11.04 -17.92 5.45
N CYS A 246 10.29 -16.82 5.38
CA CYS A 246 9.94 -16.16 4.13
C CYS A 246 10.44 -14.71 4.14
N GLN A 247 11.22 -14.35 3.12
CA GLN A 247 11.53 -12.96 2.80
C GLN A 247 10.23 -12.32 2.32
N VAL A 248 9.76 -11.33 3.06
CA VAL A 248 8.46 -10.69 2.81
C VAL A 248 8.60 -9.24 2.40
N ILE A 249 9.69 -8.58 2.78
CA ILE A 249 9.96 -7.19 2.41
C ILE A 249 11.31 -7.17 1.72
N ASP A 250 11.33 -6.69 0.49
CA ASP A 250 12.53 -6.19 -0.15
C ASP A 250 12.60 -4.68 0.06
N HIS A 251 13.80 -4.15 0.25
CA HIS A 251 13.98 -2.74 0.50
C HIS A 251 15.33 -2.20 0.03
N GLU A 252 15.32 -0.91 -0.30
CA GLU A 252 16.53 -0.11 -0.45
C GLU A 252 16.57 0.91 0.69
N THR A 253 17.60 0.80 1.54
CA THR A 253 17.80 1.73 2.65
C THR A 253 19.07 2.53 2.42
N THR A 254 18.98 3.86 2.54
CA THR A 254 20.11 4.77 2.49
C THR A 254 20.08 5.73 3.68
N GLY A 255 21.25 6.15 4.16
CA GLY A 255 21.37 7.08 5.27
C GLY A 255 21.14 6.46 6.66
N ASP A 256 20.89 7.34 7.64
CA ASP A 256 20.69 6.98 9.03
C ASP A 256 19.20 6.70 9.33
N ILE A 257 18.94 5.62 10.05
CA ILE A 257 17.60 5.23 10.52
C ILE A 257 17.59 5.36 12.04
N PHE A 258 16.72 6.22 12.56
CA PHE A 258 16.72 6.55 13.98
C PHE A 258 16.12 5.43 14.85
N THR A 259 16.63 5.29 16.07
CA THR A 259 16.22 4.24 17.03
C THR A 259 14.83 4.45 17.63
N ASN A 260 14.28 5.66 17.54
CA ASN A 260 12.89 5.98 17.92
C ASN A 260 11.87 5.53 16.87
N ILE A 261 12.31 5.20 15.65
CA ILE A 261 11.48 4.54 14.64
C ILE A 261 11.46 3.05 15.00
N ARG A 262 10.27 2.48 15.15
CA ARG A 262 10.07 1.10 15.55
C ARG A 262 9.24 0.35 14.52
N LEU A 263 9.47 -0.95 14.43
CA LEU A 263 8.70 -1.88 13.61
C LEU A 263 8.08 -2.96 14.51
N ASN A 264 6.86 -3.37 14.17
CA ASN A 264 6.27 -4.64 14.62
C ASN A 264 5.35 -5.20 13.53
N LEU A 265 4.81 -6.39 13.78
CA LEU A 265 3.82 -7.04 12.90
C LEU A 265 2.44 -7.02 13.56
N LYS A 266 1.44 -6.67 12.76
CA LYS A 266 0.03 -6.78 13.11
C LYS A 266 -0.56 -8.01 12.46
N ILE A 267 -1.35 -8.74 13.24
CA ILE A 267 -2.05 -9.94 12.81
C ILE A 267 -3.50 -9.56 12.52
N ASN A 268 -4.00 -10.01 11.38
CA ASN A 268 -5.40 -9.82 11.01
C ASN A 268 -6.30 -10.84 11.72
N ASN A 269 -6.83 -10.46 12.88
CA ASN A 269 -7.67 -11.34 13.70
C ASN A 269 -9.05 -11.66 13.09
N THR A 270 -9.44 -11.04 11.96
CA THR A 270 -10.65 -11.46 11.23
C THR A 270 -10.40 -12.67 10.34
N LEU A 271 -9.15 -12.87 9.91
CA LEU A 271 -8.73 -14.00 9.09
C LEU A 271 -8.10 -15.11 9.92
N ILE A 272 -7.39 -14.76 11.00
CA ILE A 272 -6.82 -15.70 11.95
C ILE A 272 -7.64 -15.62 13.25
N PRO A 273 -8.57 -16.56 13.51
CA PRO A 273 -9.56 -16.47 14.60
C PRO A 273 -8.98 -16.80 15.98
N PHE A 274 -7.65 -16.76 16.13
CA PHE A 274 -6.95 -17.02 17.37
C PHE A 274 -5.75 -16.09 17.50
N THR A 275 -5.33 -15.81 18.74
CA THR A 275 -4.08 -15.08 19.00
C THR A 275 -2.88 -16.03 18.90
N PRO A 276 -1.94 -15.79 17.97
CA PRO A 276 -0.71 -16.58 17.90
C PRO A 276 0.15 -16.37 19.15
N ALA A 277 0.82 -17.44 19.60
CA ALA A 277 1.80 -17.32 20.68
C ALA A 277 2.97 -16.44 20.21
N ALA A 278 3.49 -15.59 21.10
CA ALA A 278 4.48 -14.57 20.75
C ALA A 278 5.71 -15.14 20.02
N ASN A 279 6.17 -16.32 20.45
CA ASN A 279 7.38 -16.97 19.94
C ASN A 279 7.17 -17.82 18.67
N THR A 280 5.93 -18.01 18.21
CA THR A 280 5.63 -18.84 17.04
C THR A 280 5.63 -18.08 15.73
N ILE A 281 5.65 -16.74 15.80
CA ILE A 281 5.85 -15.85 14.65
C ILE A 281 6.97 -14.89 15.03
N LYS A 282 7.99 -14.80 14.17
CA LYS A 282 9.12 -13.89 14.40
C LYS A 282 9.45 -13.08 13.17
N ILE A 283 10.10 -11.93 13.39
CA ILE A 283 10.58 -11.02 12.37
C ILE A 283 12.09 -10.86 12.55
N GLY A 284 12.84 -10.87 11.47
CA GLY A 284 14.28 -10.67 11.51
C GLY A 284 14.84 -10.13 10.20
N PRO A 285 16.01 -9.48 10.24
CA PRO A 285 16.81 -9.27 9.04
C PRO A 285 17.27 -10.64 8.55
N ASP A 286 17.04 -10.96 7.29
CA ASP A 286 17.47 -12.25 6.71
C ASP A 286 18.96 -12.23 6.35
N ASP A 287 19.79 -11.75 7.28
CA ASP A 287 21.19 -11.41 7.10
C ASP A 287 22.16 -12.47 7.68
N GLY A 288 21.63 -13.63 8.06
CA GLY A 288 22.40 -14.73 8.67
C GLY A 288 22.79 -14.51 10.13
N SER A 289 22.47 -13.36 10.75
CA SER A 289 22.81 -13.08 12.16
C SER A 289 22.01 -13.90 13.19
N ASN A 290 20.97 -14.61 12.73
CA ASN A 290 20.05 -15.40 13.55
C ASN A 290 19.42 -14.64 14.73
N ASN A 291 19.29 -13.32 14.60
CA ASN A 291 18.65 -12.48 15.59
C ASN A 291 17.19 -12.24 15.15
N TRP A 292 16.24 -12.66 15.98
CA TRP A 292 14.82 -12.68 15.65
C TRP A 292 13.98 -12.17 16.81
N TYR A 293 12.99 -11.33 16.51
CA TYR A 293 12.06 -10.80 17.50
C TYR A 293 10.66 -11.34 17.29
N ASN A 294 9.97 -11.59 18.40
CA ASN A 294 8.56 -11.99 18.39
C ASN A 294 7.70 -10.94 17.67
N TYR A 295 6.69 -11.40 16.94
CA TYR A 295 5.83 -10.52 16.12
C TYR A 295 5.15 -9.39 16.92
N ASN A 296 4.84 -9.66 18.19
CA ASN A 296 4.15 -8.75 19.09
C ASN A 296 5.10 -7.80 19.85
N THR A 297 6.41 -7.89 19.61
CA THR A 297 7.41 -6.97 20.15
C THR A 297 7.66 -5.84 19.17
N THR A 298 7.84 -4.64 19.71
CA THR A 298 8.22 -3.45 18.94
C THR A 298 9.72 -3.21 19.06
N TYR A 299 10.45 -3.22 17.94
CA TYR A 299 11.92 -3.12 17.92
C TYR A 299 12.40 -2.01 16.96
N PRO A 300 13.57 -1.37 17.20
CA PRO A 300 14.08 -0.31 16.33
C PRO A 300 14.14 -0.72 14.84
N ALA A 301 13.70 0.17 13.95
CA ALA A 301 13.64 -0.11 12.51
C ALA A 301 15.04 -0.31 11.91
N ASN A 302 16.06 0.40 12.41
CA ASN A 302 17.45 0.28 11.96
C ASN A 302 18.08 -1.10 12.20
N TYR A 303 17.41 -1.94 12.98
CA TYR A 303 17.77 -3.34 13.12
C TYR A 303 17.37 -4.19 11.91
N TYR A 304 16.21 -3.91 11.31
CA TYR A 304 15.67 -4.63 10.15
C TYR A 304 16.18 -4.03 8.84
N PHE A 305 16.17 -2.69 8.77
CA PHE A 305 16.49 -1.91 7.57
C PHE A 305 17.92 -1.42 7.63
N LYS A 306 18.81 -2.10 6.90
CA LYS A 306 20.25 -1.77 6.82
C LYS A 306 20.66 -1.55 5.37
N VAL A 307 21.72 -0.80 5.14
CA VAL A 307 22.24 -0.56 3.77
C VAL A 307 22.75 -1.86 3.12
N ASN A 308 23.25 -2.81 3.92
CA ASN A 308 23.87 -4.05 3.47
C ASN A 308 22.96 -5.29 3.51
N ASN A 309 21.74 -5.16 4.01
CA ASN A 309 20.73 -6.21 3.97
C ASN A 309 19.54 -5.67 3.19
N LYS A 310 19.02 -6.43 2.23
CA LYS A 310 17.87 -6.00 1.42
C LYS A 310 16.54 -6.58 1.91
N ASN A 311 16.57 -7.61 2.75
CA ASN A 311 15.38 -8.40 3.03
C ASN A 311 15.02 -8.42 4.52
N VAL A 312 13.73 -8.21 4.81
CA VAL A 312 13.13 -8.54 6.11
C VAL A 312 12.28 -9.79 5.94
N SER A 313 12.51 -10.74 6.84
CA SER A 313 11.84 -12.04 6.82
C SER A 313 10.88 -12.22 7.98
N ILE A 314 9.84 -13.01 7.74
CA ILE A 314 8.98 -13.60 8.75
C ILE A 314 9.34 -15.08 8.91
N PHE A 315 9.43 -15.53 10.16
CA PHE A 315 9.47 -16.93 10.52
C PHE A 315 8.12 -17.36 11.07
N LEU A 316 7.58 -18.45 10.52
CA LEU A 316 6.34 -19.10 10.96
C LEU A 316 6.69 -20.50 11.46
N SER A 317 6.51 -20.77 12.76
CA SER A 317 6.88 -22.08 13.32
C SER A 317 5.84 -23.16 13.00
N ASN A 318 6.27 -24.42 13.03
CA ASN A 318 5.36 -25.56 12.83
C ASN A 318 4.18 -25.52 13.81
N THR A 319 4.38 -25.03 15.04
CA THR A 319 3.31 -24.85 16.02
C THR A 319 2.23 -23.88 15.53
N PHE A 320 2.64 -22.76 14.91
CA PHE A 320 1.69 -21.81 14.34
C PHE A 320 1.00 -22.38 13.09
N LEU A 321 1.78 -22.99 12.19
CA LEU A 321 1.25 -23.60 10.95
C LEU A 321 0.25 -24.72 11.26
N LYS A 322 0.57 -25.61 12.20
CA LYS A 322 -0.34 -26.65 12.71
C LYS A 322 -1.64 -26.04 13.20
N ARG A 323 -1.56 -24.93 13.93
CA ARG A 323 -2.74 -24.26 14.49
C ARG A 323 -3.61 -23.62 13.42
N LEU A 324 -3.02 -23.11 12.33
CA LEU A 324 -3.79 -22.61 11.18
C LEU A 324 -4.60 -23.74 10.54
N VAL A 325 -3.97 -24.87 10.26
CA VAL A 325 -4.62 -26.06 9.67
C VAL A 325 -5.69 -26.62 10.59
N SER A 326 -5.36 -26.85 11.87
CA SER A 326 -6.29 -27.43 12.84
C SER A 326 -7.50 -26.54 13.16
N SER A 327 -7.39 -25.23 12.92
CA SER A 327 -8.48 -24.27 13.13
C SER A 327 -9.29 -24.01 11.86
N ASN A 328 -9.01 -24.76 10.76
CA ASN A 328 -9.68 -24.61 9.47
C ASN A 328 -9.68 -23.16 8.95
N VAL A 329 -8.54 -22.47 9.10
CA VAL A 329 -8.38 -21.10 8.62
C VAL A 329 -8.50 -21.05 7.10
N ASP A 330 -9.28 -20.09 6.59
CA ASP A 330 -9.33 -19.84 5.14
C ASP A 330 -8.05 -19.15 4.67
N PHE A 331 -7.31 -19.84 3.81
CA PHE A 331 -6.06 -19.34 3.25
C PHE A 331 -6.24 -18.55 1.95
N LYS A 332 -7.46 -18.33 1.46
CA LYS A 332 -7.72 -17.60 0.20
C LYS A 332 -7.07 -16.20 0.17
N ASN A 333 -7.01 -15.53 1.32
CA ASN A 333 -6.42 -14.19 1.47
C ASN A 333 -5.24 -14.19 2.45
N SER A 334 -4.36 -15.20 2.37
CA SER A 334 -3.24 -15.38 3.29
C SER A 334 -2.19 -14.26 3.22
N GLN A 335 -2.14 -13.51 2.12
CA GLN A 335 -1.39 -12.26 1.99
C GLN A 335 -1.85 -11.16 2.97
N ASP A 336 -3.12 -11.18 3.39
CA ASP A 336 -3.70 -10.18 4.30
C ASP A 336 -3.58 -10.58 5.78
N PHE A 337 -2.89 -11.67 6.08
CA PHE A 337 -2.68 -12.14 7.46
C PHE A 337 -1.78 -11.19 8.25
N PHE A 338 -0.84 -10.54 7.57
CA PHE A 338 0.28 -9.83 8.18
C PHE A 338 0.38 -8.41 7.64
N THR A 339 0.40 -7.43 8.53
CA THR A 339 0.67 -6.02 8.18
C THR A 339 1.82 -5.52 9.02
N PHE A 340 2.84 -4.95 8.39
CA PHE A 340 3.94 -4.33 9.10
C PHE A 340 3.55 -2.92 9.53
N SER A 341 3.89 -2.56 10.76
CA SER A 341 3.53 -1.27 11.34
C SER A 341 4.78 -0.57 11.86
N PHE A 342 5.08 0.56 11.22
CA PHE A 342 6.04 1.52 11.71
C PHE A 342 5.38 2.45 12.74
N THR A 343 6.08 2.65 13.84
CA THR A 343 5.72 3.68 14.83
C THR A 343 6.92 4.57 15.14
N ASN A 344 6.68 5.82 15.52
CA ASN A 344 7.73 6.70 16.02
C ASN A 344 7.39 7.24 17.41
N THR A 345 8.21 6.88 18.39
CA THR A 345 7.98 7.23 19.80
C THR A 345 8.16 8.73 20.09
N ALA A 346 8.82 9.50 19.21
CA ALA A 346 8.95 10.95 19.34
C ALA A 346 7.68 11.71 18.92
N VAL A 347 6.79 11.10 18.12
CA VAL A 347 5.60 11.75 17.58
C VAL A 347 4.37 10.85 17.71
N PRO A 348 3.83 10.65 18.93
CA PRO A 348 2.79 9.66 19.22
C PRO A 348 1.41 9.93 18.59
N GLN A 349 1.25 11.02 17.84
CA GLN A 349 -0.03 11.40 17.21
C GLN A 349 -0.03 11.21 15.68
N SER A 350 1.15 11.26 15.06
CA SER A 350 1.35 11.20 13.60
C SER A 350 2.35 10.13 13.18
N GLY A 351 3.14 9.60 14.11
CA GLY A 351 4.18 8.62 13.87
C GLY A 351 3.65 7.22 13.66
N TYR A 352 2.75 7.04 12.69
CA TYR A 352 2.17 5.75 12.33
C TYR A 352 2.19 5.60 10.82
N TYR A 353 2.67 4.44 10.38
CA TYR A 353 2.63 4.02 8.99
C TYR A 353 2.50 2.51 8.95
N GLU A 354 1.66 1.99 8.06
CA GLU A 354 1.39 0.57 7.93
C GLU A 354 1.49 0.20 6.47
N PHE A 355 2.00 -0.99 6.18
CA PHE A 355 2.04 -1.52 4.84
C PHE A 355 1.89 -3.04 4.89
N THR A 356 1.21 -3.59 3.89
CA THR A 356 1.12 -5.02 3.68
C THR A 356 2.19 -5.40 2.66
N PRO A 357 3.06 -6.38 2.94
CA PRO A 357 3.97 -6.87 1.92
C PRO A 357 3.16 -7.50 0.79
N SER A 358 3.55 -7.22 -0.44
CA SER A 358 2.88 -7.71 -1.65
C SER A 358 3.18 -9.17 -1.99
N ASN A 359 4.08 -9.82 -1.25
CA ASN A 359 4.38 -11.23 -1.43
C ASN A 359 3.12 -12.04 -1.15
N THR A 360 2.65 -12.77 -2.16
CA THR A 360 1.46 -13.58 -2.02
C THR A 360 1.87 -14.92 -1.41
N LEU A 361 1.72 -15.03 -0.09
CA LEU A 361 1.98 -16.28 0.62
C LEU A 361 0.74 -17.17 0.54
N ILE A 362 0.71 -18.16 -0.35
CA ILE A 362 -0.41 -19.09 -0.48
C ILE A 362 -0.15 -20.29 0.43
N LEU A 363 -0.86 -20.33 1.55
CA LEU A 363 -0.83 -21.48 2.46
C LEU A 363 -1.92 -22.49 2.08
N LYS A 364 -1.62 -23.79 2.09
CA LYS A 364 -2.59 -24.86 1.79
C LYS A 364 -2.38 -26.07 2.69
N PRO A 365 -3.44 -26.80 3.07
CA PRO A 365 -3.26 -28.13 3.64
C PRO A 365 -2.52 -29.06 2.66
N ARG A 366 -1.64 -29.92 3.16
CA ARG A 366 -0.94 -30.94 2.36
C ARG A 366 -1.77 -32.23 2.25
N ASP A 367 -2.31 -32.70 3.37
CA ASP A 367 -2.88 -34.05 3.47
C ASP A 367 -4.13 -34.25 2.59
N TYR A 368 -4.90 -33.18 2.34
CA TYR A 368 -5.95 -33.10 1.32
C TYR A 368 -6.07 -31.65 0.81
N GLY A 369 -5.22 -31.28 -0.13
CA GLY A 369 -5.05 -29.90 -0.59
C GLY A 369 -5.40 -29.69 -2.05
N ILE A 370 -5.95 -28.52 -2.38
CA ILE A 370 -5.99 -28.03 -3.77
C ILE A 370 -5.49 -26.59 -3.87
N SER A 371 -4.70 -26.36 -4.92
CA SER A 371 -4.15 -25.07 -5.28
C SER A 371 -4.26 -24.83 -6.78
N ILE A 372 -4.36 -23.56 -7.15
CA ILE A 372 -4.22 -23.08 -8.52
C ILE A 372 -3.30 -21.86 -8.48
N ILE A 373 -2.26 -21.87 -9.29
CA ILE A 373 -1.30 -20.77 -9.38
C ILE A 373 -1.05 -20.41 -10.85
N PRO A 374 -0.77 -19.14 -11.18
CA PRO A 374 -0.23 -18.72 -12.46
C PRO A 374 1.00 -19.55 -12.87
N ALA A 375 1.05 -20.02 -14.11
CA ALA A 375 2.19 -20.80 -14.62
C ALA A 375 3.47 -19.96 -14.77
N ASP A 376 3.34 -18.63 -14.88
CA ASP A 376 4.43 -17.66 -14.86
C ASP A 376 4.79 -17.16 -13.45
N PHE A 377 4.12 -17.68 -12.42
CA PHE A 377 4.28 -17.33 -11.01
C PHE A 377 4.05 -15.84 -10.69
N ASN A 378 3.41 -15.09 -11.58
CA ASN A 378 3.01 -13.72 -11.35
C ASN A 378 1.59 -13.68 -10.74
N PRO A 379 1.41 -13.34 -9.44
CA PRO A 379 0.10 -13.31 -8.80
C PRO A 379 -0.81 -12.18 -9.31
N HIS A 380 -0.26 -11.15 -9.96
CA HIS A 380 -1.00 -10.01 -10.49
C HIS A 380 -1.08 -10.08 -12.02
N GLN A 381 -1.74 -11.13 -12.54
CA GLN A 381 -1.90 -11.29 -13.98
C GLN A 381 -2.84 -10.23 -14.57
N SER A 382 -2.36 -9.51 -15.56
CA SER A 382 -3.15 -8.65 -16.44
C SER A 382 -2.63 -8.81 -17.87
N LYS A 383 -3.55 -8.92 -18.82
CA LYS A 383 -3.24 -9.13 -20.24
C LYS A 383 -4.09 -8.19 -21.08
N THR A 384 -3.51 -7.73 -22.19
CA THR A 384 -4.18 -6.87 -23.16
C THR A 384 -4.07 -7.51 -24.53
N GLY A 385 -5.15 -7.48 -25.31
CA GLY A 385 -5.20 -7.96 -26.69
C GLY A 385 -5.93 -6.96 -27.58
N LYS A 386 -5.84 -7.18 -28.89
CA LYS A 386 -6.61 -6.44 -29.90
C LYS A 386 -7.69 -7.36 -30.44
N VAL A 387 -8.83 -6.79 -30.79
CA VAL A 387 -9.94 -7.53 -31.42
C VAL A 387 -9.80 -7.45 -32.94
N GLY A 388 -9.89 -8.58 -33.61
CA GLY A 388 -9.77 -8.66 -35.06
C GLY A 388 -9.65 -10.09 -35.59
N ASN A 389 -9.88 -10.29 -36.89
CA ASN A 389 -9.95 -11.62 -37.53
C ASN A 389 -8.69 -12.48 -37.35
N GLU A 390 -7.51 -11.84 -37.35
CA GLU A 390 -6.21 -12.50 -37.25
C GLU A 390 -5.56 -12.34 -35.87
N GLU A 391 -6.27 -11.74 -34.92
CA GLU A 391 -5.72 -11.46 -33.60
C GLU A 391 -5.74 -12.72 -32.73
N PRO A 392 -4.63 -13.02 -32.03
CA PRO A 392 -4.52 -14.20 -31.18
C PRO A 392 -5.42 -14.08 -29.94
N PRO A 393 -5.77 -15.22 -29.30
CA PRO A 393 -6.48 -15.20 -28.03
C PRO A 393 -5.64 -14.54 -26.94
N ILE A 394 -6.33 -13.93 -25.97
CA ILE A 394 -5.72 -13.62 -24.67
C ILE A 394 -5.72 -14.91 -23.85
N GLU A 395 -4.57 -15.29 -23.31
CA GLU A 395 -4.41 -16.52 -22.53
C GLU A 395 -3.87 -16.26 -21.13
N PHE A 396 -4.47 -16.95 -20.16
CA PHE A 396 -4.01 -17.08 -18.79
C PHE A 396 -3.73 -18.55 -18.52
N ASN A 397 -2.47 -18.88 -18.27
CA ASN A 397 -2.03 -20.25 -18.05
C ASN A 397 -1.86 -20.49 -16.54
N TYR A 398 -2.40 -21.61 -16.06
CA TYR A 398 -2.37 -21.99 -14.66
C TYR A 398 -1.82 -23.40 -14.46
N ILE A 399 -1.26 -23.63 -13.28
CA ILE A 399 -0.91 -24.95 -12.76
C ILE A 399 -1.90 -25.26 -11.65
N VAL A 400 -2.67 -26.34 -11.82
CA VAL A 400 -3.54 -26.89 -10.79
C VAL A 400 -2.79 -28.00 -10.07
N THR A 401 -2.70 -27.90 -8.75
CA THR A 401 -2.05 -28.90 -7.90
C THR A 401 -3.05 -29.45 -6.91
N THR A 402 -3.22 -30.78 -6.89
CA THR A 402 -3.82 -31.49 -5.76
C THR A 402 -2.73 -32.17 -4.94
N SER A 403 -2.95 -32.31 -3.64
CA SER A 403 -2.02 -32.98 -2.73
C SER A 403 -2.79 -33.90 -1.80
N GLY A 404 -2.27 -35.09 -1.58
CA GLY A 404 -2.82 -36.06 -0.63
C GLY A 404 -2.20 -37.45 -0.78
N PRO A 405 -2.58 -38.41 0.08
CA PRO A 405 -2.19 -39.82 -0.05
C PRO A 405 -2.60 -40.47 -1.38
N ARG A 406 -3.58 -39.85 -2.05
CA ARG A 406 -4.09 -40.25 -3.36
C ARG A 406 -4.69 -39.04 -4.07
N GLN A 407 -4.86 -39.18 -5.38
CA GLN A 407 -5.59 -38.19 -6.18
C GLN A 407 -7.06 -38.04 -5.72
N ALA A 408 -7.60 -36.83 -5.90
CA ALA A 408 -9.00 -36.51 -5.65
C ALA A 408 -9.94 -37.29 -6.58
N ASP A 409 -11.12 -37.64 -6.08
CA ASP A 409 -12.13 -38.42 -6.82
C ASP A 409 -12.88 -37.55 -7.84
N SER A 410 -13.01 -36.26 -7.56
CA SER A 410 -13.59 -35.27 -8.45
C SER A 410 -12.79 -33.98 -8.39
N ILE A 411 -12.45 -33.43 -9.56
CA ILE A 411 -11.75 -32.16 -9.70
C ILE A 411 -12.51 -31.35 -10.76
N THR A 412 -12.92 -30.14 -10.41
CA THR A 412 -13.61 -29.23 -11.31
C THR A 412 -12.96 -27.86 -11.35
N ALA A 413 -13.13 -27.17 -12.47
CA ALA A 413 -12.74 -25.78 -12.65
C ALA A 413 -13.92 -24.95 -13.18
N SER A 414 -14.04 -23.71 -12.75
CA SER A 414 -15.04 -22.77 -13.25
C SER A 414 -14.45 -21.37 -13.38
N VAL A 415 -15.07 -20.56 -14.25
CA VAL A 415 -14.72 -19.16 -14.47
C VAL A 415 -15.93 -18.32 -14.10
N GLU A 416 -15.71 -17.31 -13.26
CA GLU A 416 -16.73 -16.36 -12.80
C GLU A 416 -16.33 -14.94 -13.20
N GLY A 417 -17.28 -14.15 -13.66
CA GLY A 417 -17.07 -12.75 -13.99
C GLY A 417 -18.35 -12.10 -14.54
N PRO A 418 -18.29 -10.83 -14.97
CA PRO A 418 -19.40 -10.22 -15.69
C PRO A 418 -19.75 -11.08 -16.91
N GLN A 419 -21.04 -11.35 -17.11
CA GLN A 419 -21.52 -12.19 -18.21
C GLN A 419 -22.77 -11.63 -18.87
N THR A 420 -23.06 -12.14 -20.06
CA THR A 420 -24.25 -11.85 -20.86
C THR A 420 -24.68 -13.09 -21.63
N THR A 421 -25.87 -13.08 -22.21
CA THR A 421 -26.38 -14.19 -23.03
C THR A 421 -26.78 -13.68 -24.40
N LEU A 422 -26.26 -14.31 -25.45
CA LEU A 422 -26.60 -14.01 -26.83
C LEU A 422 -27.15 -15.27 -27.49
N LYS A 423 -28.38 -15.21 -28.01
CA LYS A 423 -29.06 -16.31 -28.69
C LYS A 423 -29.05 -17.63 -27.88
N GLY A 424 -29.19 -17.53 -26.56
CA GLY A 424 -29.20 -18.67 -25.64
C GLY A 424 -27.80 -19.19 -25.24
N GLN A 425 -26.73 -18.51 -25.66
CA GLN A 425 -25.35 -18.87 -25.36
C GLN A 425 -24.70 -17.81 -24.47
N SER A 426 -24.09 -18.22 -23.35
CA SER A 426 -23.44 -17.30 -22.39
C SER A 426 -22.14 -16.70 -22.93
N TYR A 427 -21.74 -15.51 -22.54
CA TYR A 427 -20.46 -14.88 -22.91
C TYR A 427 -19.94 -14.10 -21.72
N CYS A 428 -18.62 -13.99 -21.59
CA CYS A 428 -18.01 -13.04 -20.67
C CYS A 428 -18.26 -11.62 -21.20
N LEU A 429 -18.59 -10.68 -20.32
CA LEU A 429 -18.89 -9.30 -20.68
C LEU A 429 -17.71 -8.40 -20.37
N PHE A 430 -17.22 -7.68 -21.38
CA PHE A 430 -16.19 -6.65 -21.24
C PHE A 430 -16.83 -5.29 -21.45
N SER A 431 -16.48 -4.32 -20.60
CA SER A 431 -17.10 -2.99 -20.61
C SER A 431 -16.07 -1.87 -20.64
N SER A 432 -16.41 -0.74 -21.26
CA SER A 432 -15.60 0.48 -21.16
C SER A 432 -15.71 1.09 -19.76
N SER A 433 -14.78 1.98 -19.39
CA SER A 433 -14.77 2.64 -18.07
C SER A 433 -16.00 3.50 -17.78
N ASP A 434 -16.71 3.96 -18.83
CA ASP A 434 -17.96 4.69 -18.75
C ASP A 434 -19.21 3.79 -18.99
N ASN A 435 -19.01 2.46 -19.10
CA ASN A 435 -20.02 1.43 -19.37
C ASN A 435 -20.84 1.63 -20.65
N ARG A 436 -20.36 2.45 -21.60
CA ARG A 436 -21.04 2.70 -22.88
C ARG A 436 -20.77 1.63 -23.92
N LEU A 437 -19.60 1.00 -23.88
CA LEU A 437 -19.27 -0.15 -24.71
C LEU A 437 -19.45 -1.40 -23.87
N ASN A 438 -20.24 -2.34 -24.37
CA ASN A 438 -20.51 -3.63 -23.74
C ASN A 438 -20.32 -4.69 -24.82
N VAL A 439 -19.26 -5.49 -24.71
CA VAL A 439 -18.80 -6.37 -25.77
C VAL A 439 -18.73 -7.81 -25.23
N PRO A 440 -19.38 -8.78 -25.90
CA PRO A 440 -19.36 -10.18 -25.50
C PRO A 440 -18.05 -10.84 -25.96
N PHE A 441 -17.40 -11.61 -25.08
CA PHE A 441 -16.24 -12.44 -25.42
C PHE A 441 -16.50 -13.89 -25.03
N PRO A 442 -16.28 -14.87 -25.93
CA PRO A 442 -16.28 -16.25 -25.52
C PRO A 442 -15.05 -16.53 -24.65
N ALA A 443 -15.15 -17.51 -23.76
CA ALA A 443 -14.05 -17.96 -22.94
C ALA A 443 -14.03 -19.49 -22.90
N TYR A 444 -12.82 -20.06 -22.86
CA TYR A 444 -12.61 -21.50 -22.86
C TYR A 444 -11.57 -21.90 -21.83
N LEU A 445 -11.85 -22.98 -21.11
CA LEU A 445 -10.85 -23.71 -20.34
C LEU A 445 -10.34 -24.88 -21.18
N SER A 446 -9.02 -25.03 -21.25
CA SER A 446 -8.36 -26.13 -21.95
C SER A 446 -7.26 -26.77 -21.12
N PHE A 447 -7.05 -28.06 -21.36
CA PHE A 447 -6.01 -28.87 -20.71
C PHE A 447 -5.71 -30.08 -21.58
N LYS A 448 -4.56 -30.74 -21.36
CA LYS A 448 -4.25 -32.01 -22.02
C LYS A 448 -4.94 -33.16 -21.32
N ASN A 449 -5.58 -34.05 -22.08
CA ASN A 449 -6.10 -35.32 -21.60
C ASN A 449 -4.98 -36.32 -21.30
N SER A 450 -5.27 -37.35 -20.51
CA SER A 450 -4.34 -38.43 -20.18
C SER A 450 -3.77 -39.19 -21.39
N ASP A 451 -4.47 -39.17 -22.53
CA ASP A 451 -4.02 -39.75 -23.80
C ASP A 451 -3.15 -38.79 -24.64
N GLY A 452 -2.91 -37.57 -24.14
CA GLY A 452 -2.11 -36.54 -24.79
C GLY A 452 -2.90 -35.61 -25.74
N THR A 453 -4.20 -35.84 -25.93
CA THR A 453 -5.06 -34.97 -26.75
C THR A 453 -5.47 -33.69 -26.03
N ASP A 454 -5.74 -32.60 -26.75
CA ASP A 454 -6.22 -31.36 -26.14
C ASP A 454 -7.73 -31.41 -25.89
N ALA A 455 -8.14 -31.13 -24.66
CA ALA A 455 -9.53 -30.92 -24.29
C ALA A 455 -9.83 -29.42 -24.21
N LYS A 456 -10.99 -29.00 -24.73
CA LYS A 456 -11.43 -27.60 -24.71
C LYS A 456 -12.90 -27.52 -24.36
N TYR A 457 -13.21 -26.78 -23.31
CA TYR A 457 -14.56 -26.61 -22.77
C TYR A 457 -14.90 -25.12 -22.69
N ARG A 458 -16.15 -24.79 -22.98
CA ARG A 458 -16.63 -23.41 -22.92
C ARG A 458 -16.88 -23.00 -21.48
N ALA A 459 -16.27 -21.90 -21.04
CA ALA A 459 -16.25 -21.44 -19.65
C ALA A 459 -16.63 -19.95 -19.57
N SER A 460 -17.91 -19.66 -19.80
CA SER A 460 -18.39 -18.32 -20.20
C SER A 460 -18.68 -17.36 -19.04
N CYS A 461 -17.80 -17.35 -18.04
CA CYS A 461 -17.93 -16.51 -16.84
C CYS A 461 -19.24 -16.77 -16.03
N ASP A 462 -19.91 -17.89 -16.28
CA ASP A 462 -21.21 -18.27 -15.70
C ASP A 462 -21.07 -19.25 -14.52
N SER A 463 -19.85 -19.44 -14.03
CA SER A 463 -19.52 -20.35 -12.93
C SER A 463 -19.88 -21.82 -13.18
N HIS A 464 -20.10 -22.22 -14.43
CA HIS A 464 -20.32 -23.63 -14.77
C HIS A 464 -19.07 -24.47 -14.47
N GLU A 465 -19.23 -25.55 -13.70
CA GLU A 465 -18.14 -26.45 -13.33
C GLU A 465 -17.79 -27.41 -14.48
N ILE A 466 -16.54 -27.36 -14.95
CA ILE A 466 -15.96 -28.26 -15.94
C ILE A 466 -15.11 -29.31 -15.23
N SER A 467 -15.31 -30.59 -15.56
CA SER A 467 -14.55 -31.70 -14.97
C SER A 467 -13.13 -31.79 -15.53
N LEU A 468 -12.14 -31.87 -14.64
CA LEU A 468 -10.73 -32.12 -14.92
C LEU A 468 -10.34 -33.60 -14.75
N LYS A 469 -11.32 -34.50 -14.63
CA LYS A 469 -11.09 -35.94 -14.38
C LYS A 469 -10.17 -36.60 -15.41
N ASN A 470 -10.31 -36.20 -16.68
CA ASN A 470 -9.55 -36.79 -17.79
C ASN A 470 -8.22 -36.07 -18.04
N ALA A 471 -7.89 -35.03 -17.27
CA ALA A 471 -6.67 -34.27 -17.47
C ALA A 471 -5.42 -35.14 -17.24
N LEU A 472 -4.33 -34.81 -17.93
CA LEU A 472 -3.03 -35.42 -17.75
C LEU A 472 -2.43 -34.89 -16.45
N TRP A 473 -2.45 -35.73 -15.42
CA TRP A 473 -1.87 -35.44 -14.11
C TRP A 473 -0.48 -36.05 -14.00
N THR A 474 0.50 -35.21 -13.69
CA THR A 474 1.86 -35.64 -13.34
C THR A 474 1.95 -35.83 -11.84
N GLU A 475 2.33 -37.03 -11.40
CA GLU A 475 2.53 -37.37 -10.00
C GLU A 475 3.97 -37.10 -9.57
N THR A 476 4.15 -36.53 -8.38
CA THR A 476 5.45 -36.35 -7.73
C THR A 476 5.30 -36.69 -6.25
N PRO A 477 6.00 -37.72 -5.74
CA PRO A 477 5.96 -38.05 -4.32
C PRO A 477 6.28 -36.85 -3.44
N TRP A 478 5.77 -36.84 -2.21
CA TRP A 478 6.17 -35.84 -1.22
C TRP A 478 7.65 -35.96 -0.86
N ASP A 479 8.21 -34.89 -0.31
CA ASP A 479 9.60 -34.89 0.16
C ASP A 479 9.78 -35.80 1.38
N ARG A 480 10.99 -36.34 1.54
CA ARG A 480 11.36 -37.12 2.72
C ARG A 480 11.12 -36.34 4.02
N PRO A 481 10.61 -37.00 5.08
CA PRO A 481 10.44 -38.45 5.23
C PRO A 481 9.10 -39.00 4.72
N ASP A 482 8.23 -38.18 4.14
CA ASP A 482 6.84 -38.55 3.85
C ASP A 482 6.64 -39.10 2.42
N GLU A 483 7.72 -39.55 1.76
CA GLU A 483 7.74 -39.96 0.35
C GLU A 483 6.76 -41.11 0.03
N ASP A 484 6.50 -41.99 0.99
CA ASP A 484 5.57 -43.12 0.86
C ASP A 484 4.14 -42.79 1.34
N LEU A 485 3.90 -41.59 1.88
CA LEU A 485 2.62 -41.21 2.49
C LEU A 485 1.70 -40.43 1.54
N GLY A 486 2.22 -39.90 0.43
CA GLY A 486 1.41 -39.18 -0.54
C GLY A 486 2.22 -38.48 -1.63
N SER A 487 1.48 -37.81 -2.51
CA SER A 487 2.02 -37.18 -3.71
C SER A 487 1.37 -35.82 -3.97
N PHE A 488 2.10 -34.98 -4.71
CA PHE A 488 1.53 -33.88 -5.46
C PHE A 488 1.13 -34.37 -6.85
N TYR A 489 -0.08 -34.04 -7.28
CA TYR A 489 -0.54 -34.27 -8.64
C TYR A 489 -0.77 -32.93 -9.33
N ARG A 490 -0.18 -32.75 -10.52
CA ARG A 490 -0.21 -31.47 -11.23
C ARG A 490 -0.72 -31.60 -12.64
N THR A 491 -1.50 -30.61 -13.08
CA THR A 491 -1.91 -30.46 -14.49
C THR A 491 -1.94 -28.99 -14.88
N ASN A 492 -1.80 -28.72 -16.17
CA ASN A 492 -1.93 -27.36 -16.71
C ASN A 492 -3.40 -27.08 -17.06
N LEU A 493 -3.84 -25.86 -16.78
CA LEU A 493 -5.17 -25.37 -17.11
C LEU A 493 -5.04 -24.00 -17.76
N ASP A 494 -5.50 -23.87 -19.00
CA ASP A 494 -5.41 -22.63 -19.75
C ASP A 494 -6.80 -22.00 -19.87
N LEU A 495 -6.93 -20.73 -19.51
CA LEU A 495 -8.10 -19.91 -19.77
C LEU A 495 -7.80 -19.02 -20.99
N SER A 496 -8.58 -19.17 -22.05
CA SER A 496 -8.43 -18.41 -23.29
C SER A 496 -9.67 -17.59 -23.63
N PHE A 497 -9.44 -16.36 -24.08
CA PHE A 497 -10.46 -15.46 -24.65
C PHE A 497 -10.10 -15.21 -26.13
N PRO A 498 -10.77 -15.86 -27.08
CA PRO A 498 -10.57 -15.58 -28.50
C PRO A 498 -10.91 -14.13 -28.86
N MET A 499 -9.97 -13.44 -29.48
CA MET A 499 -10.13 -12.05 -29.90
C MET A 499 -10.67 -11.89 -31.32
N ASN A 500 -10.90 -13.01 -32.01
CA ASN A 500 -11.39 -13.09 -33.37
C ASN A 500 -12.81 -13.66 -33.47
N ASP A 501 -13.57 -13.72 -32.37
CA ASP A 501 -14.96 -14.14 -32.40
C ASP A 501 -15.84 -13.07 -33.07
N ALA A 502 -16.67 -13.49 -34.02
CA ALA A 502 -17.52 -12.58 -34.79
C ALA A 502 -18.50 -11.77 -33.92
N ASN A 503 -18.92 -12.29 -32.75
CA ASN A 503 -19.81 -11.54 -31.84
C ASN A 503 -19.03 -10.46 -31.08
N SER A 504 -17.73 -10.62 -30.91
CA SER A 504 -16.85 -9.66 -30.20
C SER A 504 -16.50 -8.43 -31.06
N PHE A 505 -16.79 -8.46 -32.37
CA PHE A 505 -16.64 -7.31 -33.27
C PHE A 505 -17.74 -6.25 -33.09
N PHE A 506 -18.80 -6.58 -32.34
CA PHE A 506 -19.93 -5.69 -32.13
C PHE A 506 -20.22 -5.55 -30.64
N THR A 507 -20.77 -4.39 -30.25
CA THR A 507 -21.39 -4.24 -28.93
C THR A 507 -22.66 -5.10 -28.84
N LEU A 508 -23.19 -5.26 -27.63
CA LEU A 508 -24.50 -5.92 -27.42
C LEU A 508 -25.65 -5.26 -28.18
N ASP A 509 -25.52 -3.97 -28.52
CA ASP A 509 -26.48 -3.22 -29.34
C ASP A 509 -26.31 -3.47 -30.85
N GLY A 510 -25.33 -4.28 -31.25
CA GLY A 510 -25.05 -4.65 -32.64
C GLY A 510 -24.27 -3.61 -33.44
N ILE A 511 -23.56 -2.70 -32.76
CA ILE A 511 -22.81 -1.61 -33.40
C ILE A 511 -21.31 -1.93 -33.35
N ASP A 512 -20.59 -1.60 -34.43
CA ASP A 512 -19.12 -1.64 -34.44
C ASP A 512 -18.56 -0.65 -33.39
N TRP A 513 -17.40 -0.95 -32.82
CA TRP A 513 -16.87 -0.18 -31.71
C TRP A 513 -15.38 0.07 -31.82
N LEU A 514 -14.98 1.23 -31.29
CA LEU A 514 -13.59 1.67 -31.22
C LEU A 514 -13.36 2.18 -29.81
N GLY A 515 -12.41 1.57 -29.10
CA GLY A 515 -12.08 1.94 -27.73
C GLY A 515 -11.42 0.82 -26.96
N THR A 516 -11.41 0.94 -25.64
CA THR A 516 -10.89 -0.07 -24.72
C THR A 516 -12.03 -0.55 -23.85
N VAL A 517 -12.18 -1.87 -23.78
CA VAL A 517 -13.06 -2.56 -22.83
C VAL A 517 -12.20 -3.43 -21.92
N SER A 518 -12.66 -3.65 -20.69
CA SER A 518 -11.98 -4.51 -19.73
C SER A 518 -12.98 -5.34 -18.93
N ALA A 519 -12.47 -6.44 -18.37
CA ALA A 519 -13.20 -7.28 -17.44
C ALA A 519 -12.23 -7.82 -16.38
N SER A 520 -12.77 -8.18 -15.23
CA SER A 520 -12.07 -8.90 -14.17
C SER A 520 -12.94 -10.06 -13.71
N GLY A 521 -12.32 -11.20 -13.43
CA GLY A 521 -13.01 -12.43 -13.03
C GLY A 521 -12.17 -13.29 -12.10
N THR A 522 -12.73 -14.42 -11.70
CA THR A 522 -12.09 -15.42 -10.83
C THR A 522 -12.13 -16.78 -11.50
N VAL A 523 -11.00 -17.47 -11.52
CA VAL A 523 -10.94 -18.91 -11.84
C VAL A 523 -10.94 -19.68 -10.53
N THR A 524 -11.90 -20.57 -10.36
CA THR A 524 -12.03 -21.41 -9.17
C THR A 524 -11.76 -22.85 -9.53
N VAL A 525 -10.95 -23.54 -8.73
CA VAL A 525 -10.79 -25.00 -8.79
C VAL A 525 -11.29 -25.62 -7.50
N LYS A 526 -11.85 -26.82 -7.63
CA LYS A 526 -12.44 -27.57 -6.52
C LYS A 526 -12.04 -29.02 -6.65
N ALA A 527 -11.67 -29.63 -5.52
CA ALA A 527 -11.39 -31.05 -5.44
C ALA A 527 -12.21 -31.68 -4.31
N ILE A 528 -12.63 -32.91 -4.51
CA ILE A 528 -13.38 -33.72 -3.55
C ILE A 528 -12.71 -35.07 -3.42
N TRP A 529 -12.42 -35.46 -2.17
CA TRP A 529 -12.03 -36.81 -1.79
C TRP A 529 -13.19 -37.47 -1.05
N THR A 530 -13.58 -38.65 -1.50
CA THR A 530 -14.66 -39.49 -0.96
C THR A 530 -14.09 -40.81 -0.46
N GLY A 531 -14.36 -41.17 0.79
CA GLY A 531 -13.90 -42.43 1.40
C GLY A 531 -13.46 -42.24 2.85
N PRO A 532 -13.25 -43.34 3.62
CA PRO A 532 -12.67 -43.25 4.95
C PRO A 532 -11.22 -42.75 4.85
N ASP A 533 -10.83 -41.85 5.76
CA ASP A 533 -9.45 -41.42 5.92
C ASP A 533 -8.56 -42.66 6.08
N ILE A 534 -7.53 -42.78 5.25
CA ILE A 534 -6.56 -43.86 5.38
C ILE A 534 -5.66 -43.44 6.54
N ASN A 535 -5.91 -44.00 7.73
CA ASN A 535 -5.14 -43.75 8.96
C ASN A 535 -3.66 -44.08 8.82
#